data_AF-A0A4Z0PY19-F1
#
_entry.id   AF-A0A4Z0PY19-F1
#
_cell.length_a   1.000
_cell.length_b   1.000
_cell.length_c   1.000
_cell.angle_alpha   90.00
_cell.angle_beta   90.00
_cell.angle_gamma   90.00
#
_symmetry.space_group_name_H-M   'P 1'
#
loop_
_entity.id
_entity.type
_entity.pdbx_description
1 polymer ?
#
loop_
_entity_poly.entity_id
_entity_poly.type
_entity_poly.pdbx_seq_one_letter_code
_entity_poly.pdbx_strand_id
1 'polypeptide(L)'
;MKAPISVRLTAAALASLSVLASCSKETDVAPANDSKASLSQAQTVWNAFVQRVAEGVGKDPLGQYVSKATQVADGPTRPQRLKLDAERRTLANMRAALAEAKAHGDEAGLPIDDVDPIEECGPTSLDCYGGSGGGGTPAVTSTFVSSEGLSYDGDATNNPNNYILDLEFAKSSYASVGAQSGYTKLNLDLNKGAGGKYIYMTFSRNRVEDHGYENTLEGNWGRRKDQSPVTKLAVYGNGGSGVTITVWRPPYTYYDVIWNPTNTFINSYKQIDLNDGAGGQMIVGYLSKNSYDGGPIREVGVLAGNSSSIQPPAGWVKEPGDVNAGAGGDYIYLCYKR
;
A
#
# COMPACT_ATOMS: atom_id res chain seq x y z
N MET A 1 24.33 65.20 -9.01
CA MET A 1 24.77 65.08 -7.60
C MET A 1 24.00 63.94 -6.93
N LYS A 2 24.63 62.78 -6.76
CA LYS A 2 24.19 61.67 -5.90
C LYS A 2 25.46 61.07 -5.31
N ALA A 3 25.60 61.16 -3.98
CA ALA A 3 26.74 60.65 -3.24
C ALA A 3 26.57 59.14 -2.95
N PRO A 4 27.66 58.36 -2.85
CA PRO A 4 27.59 56.97 -2.42
C PRO A 4 27.69 56.84 -0.88
N ILE A 5 26.87 55.95 -0.33
CA ILE A 5 26.88 55.55 1.09
C ILE A 5 27.92 54.45 1.27
N SER A 6 28.86 54.68 2.19
CA SER A 6 29.90 53.76 2.65
C SER A 6 29.44 53.10 3.95
N VAL A 7 29.42 51.76 3.99
CA VAL A 7 29.15 50.99 5.22
C VAL A 7 30.48 50.44 5.73
N ARG A 8 30.85 50.82 6.95
CA ARG A 8 32.03 50.33 7.67
C ARG A 8 31.67 49.08 8.49
N LEU A 9 32.47 48.02 8.35
CA LEU A 9 32.52 46.88 9.27
C LEU A 9 33.26 47.29 10.55
N THR A 10 32.69 46.99 11.72
CA THR A 10 33.38 47.00 13.01
C THR A 10 33.50 45.57 13.53
N ALA A 11 34.75 45.11 13.65
CA ALA A 11 35.11 43.92 14.40
C ALA A 11 35.31 44.30 15.88
N ALA A 12 34.71 43.54 16.79
CA ALA A 12 35.01 43.61 18.21
C ALA A 12 35.43 42.22 18.70
N ALA A 13 36.67 42.15 19.17
CA ALA A 13 37.24 41.00 19.85
C ALA A 13 36.79 41.01 21.33
N LEU A 14 36.48 39.82 21.87
CA LEU A 14 36.35 39.60 23.30
C LEU A 14 37.01 38.26 23.63
N ALA A 15 38.19 38.36 24.21
CA ALA A 15 38.80 37.30 25.02
C ALA A 15 38.31 37.47 26.45
N SER A 16 38.09 36.38 27.19
CA SER A 16 38.64 36.13 28.53
C SER A 16 37.93 34.99 29.27
N LEU A 17 38.78 34.23 29.99
CA LEU A 17 38.55 33.52 31.24
C LEU A 17 37.75 32.19 31.22
N SER A 18 38.50 31.09 31.20
CA SER A 18 38.03 29.80 31.70
C SER A 18 38.84 29.43 32.95
N VAL A 19 38.12 29.24 34.06
CA VAL A 19 38.61 28.86 35.39
C VAL A 19 38.91 27.37 35.44
N LEU A 20 40.02 27.01 36.09
CA LEU A 20 40.43 25.64 36.41
C LEU A 20 39.66 25.12 37.65
N ALA A 21 38.97 23.99 37.50
CA ALA A 21 38.57 23.06 38.57
C ALA A 21 38.59 21.66 37.92
N SER A 22 39.51 20.76 38.23
CA SER A 22 39.71 19.95 39.44
C SER A 22 38.60 18.93 39.72
N CYS A 23 39.02 17.65 39.77
CA CYS A 23 38.43 16.47 40.40
C CYS A 23 37.73 15.40 39.53
N SER A 24 38.10 14.16 39.93
CA SER A 24 37.58 12.81 39.64
C SER A 24 37.68 12.24 38.22
N LYS A 25 38.66 11.33 38.06
CA LYS A 25 38.56 10.18 37.15
C LYS A 25 37.38 9.31 37.57
N GLU A 26 36.22 9.52 36.96
CA GLU A 26 35.25 8.45 36.81
C GLU A 26 35.60 7.66 35.55
N THR A 27 35.53 6.34 35.67
CA THR A 27 35.74 5.39 34.60
C THR A 27 34.73 5.63 33.48
N ASP A 28 35.22 6.03 32.32
CA ASP A 28 34.48 6.04 31.06
C ASP A 28 33.98 4.62 30.73
N VAL A 29 32.81 4.25 31.22
CA VAL A 29 31.98 3.27 30.51
C VAL A 29 31.40 4.04 29.34
N ALA A 30 32.10 3.98 28.20
CA ALA A 30 31.57 4.49 26.94
C ALA A 30 30.15 3.90 26.77
N PRO A 31 29.10 4.72 26.59
CA PRO A 31 27.77 4.21 26.34
C PRO A 31 27.86 3.27 25.14
N ALA A 32 27.46 2.02 25.35
CA ALA A 32 27.42 1.02 24.31
C ALA A 32 26.71 1.63 23.10
N ASN A 33 27.42 1.65 21.98
CA ASN A 33 26.98 2.30 20.76
C ASN A 33 25.94 1.39 20.07
N ASP A 34 24.82 1.13 20.75
CA ASP A 34 23.67 0.34 20.28
C ASP A 34 22.81 1.10 19.25
N SER A 35 23.31 2.24 18.76
CA SER A 35 22.61 3.13 17.83
C SER A 35 22.43 2.55 16.41
N LYS A 36 22.80 1.28 16.19
CA LYS A 36 22.61 0.56 14.94
C LYS A 36 22.12 -0.86 15.17
N ALA A 37 21.02 -1.03 15.91
CA ALA A 37 20.07 -2.07 15.48
C ALA A 37 19.82 -1.80 13.99
N SER A 38 20.43 -2.62 13.13
CA SER A 38 20.43 -2.39 11.70
C SER A 38 18.99 -2.21 11.23
N LEU A 39 18.72 -1.28 10.30
CA LEU A 39 17.38 -1.03 9.76
C LEU A 39 16.62 -2.33 9.42
N SER A 40 17.33 -3.41 9.07
CA SER A 40 16.78 -4.74 8.85
C SER A 40 16.20 -5.43 10.09
N GLN A 41 16.78 -5.28 11.29
CA GLN A 41 16.25 -5.85 12.53
C GLN A 41 14.93 -5.18 12.92
N ALA A 42 14.88 -3.85 12.90
CA ALA A 42 13.65 -3.10 13.15
C ALA A 42 12.55 -3.45 12.12
N GLN A 43 12.92 -3.59 10.85
CA GLN A 43 12.01 -4.03 9.79
C GLN A 43 11.47 -5.45 10.02
N THR A 44 12.33 -6.35 10.50
CA THR A 44 11.96 -7.74 10.80
C THR A 44 10.96 -7.81 11.94
N VAL A 45 11.24 -7.13 13.06
CA VAL A 45 10.33 -7.05 14.21
C VAL A 45 9.00 -6.43 13.80
N TRP A 46 9.03 -5.40 12.98
CA TRP A 46 7.82 -4.76 12.46
C TRP A 46 6.98 -5.69 11.57
N ASN A 47 7.61 -6.39 10.63
CA ASN A 47 6.93 -7.34 9.78
C ASN A 47 6.30 -8.47 10.62
N ALA A 48 7.00 -8.93 11.66
CA ALA A 48 6.46 -9.90 12.60
C ALA A 48 5.24 -9.35 13.39
N PHE A 49 5.28 -8.10 13.85
CA PHE A 49 4.13 -7.45 14.49
C PHE A 49 2.92 -7.37 13.56
N VAL A 50 3.09 -6.84 12.33
CA VAL A 50 2.00 -6.72 11.35
C VAL A 50 1.42 -8.10 11.03
N GLN A 51 2.28 -9.10 10.86
CA GLN A 51 1.84 -10.47 10.61
C GLN A 51 1.02 -11.03 11.78
N ARG A 52 1.47 -10.84 13.03
CA ARG A 52 0.72 -11.25 14.23
C ARG A 52 -0.64 -10.58 14.34
N VAL A 53 -0.73 -9.27 14.06
CA VAL A 53 -2.02 -8.57 14.04
C VAL A 53 -2.91 -9.10 12.92
N ALA A 54 -2.36 -9.32 11.72
CA ALA A 54 -3.09 -9.86 10.57
C ALA A 54 -3.66 -11.27 10.86
N GLU A 55 -2.92 -12.09 11.59
CA GLU A 55 -3.31 -13.44 12.06
C GLU A 55 -4.24 -13.42 13.28
N GLY A 56 -4.50 -12.24 13.86
CA GLY A 56 -5.35 -12.10 15.06
C GLY A 56 -4.66 -12.50 16.37
N VAL A 57 -3.35 -12.73 16.36
CA VAL A 57 -2.51 -13.06 17.53
C VAL A 57 -2.13 -11.82 18.36
N GLY A 58 -2.62 -10.65 17.96
CA GLY A 58 -2.43 -9.38 18.66
C GLY A 58 -3.38 -8.30 18.16
N LYS A 59 -3.44 -7.19 18.89
CA LYS A 59 -4.14 -5.98 18.46
C LYS A 59 -3.12 -4.89 18.18
N ASP A 60 -3.33 -4.13 17.12
CA ASP A 60 -2.64 -2.86 16.94
C ASP A 60 -3.29 -1.81 17.86
N PRO A 61 -2.57 -1.27 18.86
CA PRO A 61 -3.14 -0.28 19.78
C PRO A 61 -3.58 1.01 19.06
N LEU A 62 -3.06 1.27 17.85
CA LEU A 62 -3.44 2.43 17.05
C LEU A 62 -4.54 2.11 16.03
N GLY A 63 -4.97 0.84 15.93
CA GLY A 63 -6.03 0.39 15.04
C GLY A 63 -5.74 0.56 13.54
N GLN A 64 -4.47 0.62 13.15
CA GLN A 64 -4.05 0.84 11.76
C GLN A 64 -4.01 -0.48 11.02
N TYR A 65 -3.40 -1.47 11.65
CA TYR A 65 -3.39 -2.85 11.23
C TYR A 65 -4.50 -3.59 11.97
N VAL A 66 -5.24 -4.40 11.24
CA VAL A 66 -6.26 -5.26 11.84
C VAL A 66 -6.12 -6.66 11.29
N SER A 67 -6.66 -7.63 12.03
CA SER A 67 -6.73 -9.00 11.57
C SER A 67 -7.50 -9.11 10.25
N LYS A 68 -7.18 -10.12 9.44
CA LYS A 68 -7.99 -10.46 8.24
C LYS A 68 -9.43 -10.88 8.61
N ALA A 69 -9.65 -11.31 9.85
CA ALA A 69 -10.98 -11.57 10.38
C ALA A 69 -11.77 -10.28 10.72
N THR A 70 -11.10 -9.13 10.83
CA THR A 70 -11.74 -7.83 11.09
C THR A 70 -12.33 -7.28 9.80
N GLN A 71 -13.62 -7.54 9.61
CA GLN A 71 -14.39 -7.09 8.45
C GLN A 71 -15.12 -5.78 8.77
N VAL A 72 -14.97 -4.78 7.91
CA VAL A 72 -15.75 -3.53 7.92
C VAL A 72 -16.93 -3.74 6.99
N ALA A 73 -18.15 -3.57 7.52
CA ALA A 73 -19.36 -3.66 6.72
C ALA A 73 -19.40 -2.57 5.63
N ASP A 74 -19.95 -2.94 4.47
CA ASP A 74 -20.20 -2.00 3.39
C ASP A 74 -21.31 -1.01 3.77
N GLY A 75 -21.19 0.23 3.28
CA GLY A 75 -22.16 1.30 3.53
C GLY A 75 -22.02 2.45 2.53
N PRO A 76 -22.90 3.47 2.54
CA PRO A 76 -22.80 4.60 1.61
C PRO A 76 -21.44 5.32 1.70
N THR A 77 -20.87 5.35 2.91
CA THR A 77 -19.52 5.77 3.25
C THR A 77 -18.91 4.73 4.20
N ARG A 78 -17.57 4.72 4.32
CA ARG A 78 -16.87 3.84 5.27
C ARG A 78 -16.01 4.64 6.23
N PRO A 79 -15.81 4.14 7.47
CA PRO A 79 -14.84 4.71 8.37
C PRO A 79 -13.45 4.64 7.74
N GLN A 80 -12.70 5.74 7.85
CA GLN A 80 -11.29 5.76 7.49
C GLN A 80 -10.46 5.30 8.68
N ARG A 81 -9.45 4.48 8.41
CA ARG A 81 -8.42 4.15 9.38
C ARG A 81 -7.26 5.11 9.23
N LEU A 82 -6.68 5.49 10.35
CA LEU A 82 -5.48 6.31 10.37
C LEU A 82 -4.35 5.52 9.72
N LYS A 83 -3.92 5.96 8.54
CA LYS A 83 -2.67 5.50 7.95
C LYS A 83 -1.57 6.35 8.59
N LEU A 84 -0.79 5.82 9.54
CA LEU A 84 0.43 6.53 9.91
C LEU A 84 1.34 6.53 8.69
N ASP A 85 1.64 7.72 8.19
CA ASP A 85 2.63 7.86 7.14
C ASP A 85 3.94 7.23 7.59
N ALA A 86 4.58 6.46 6.72
CA ALA A 86 5.81 5.78 7.06
C ALA A 86 6.97 6.74 7.35
N GLU A 87 6.88 7.99 6.91
CA GLU A 87 7.79 9.08 7.30
C GLU A 87 7.57 9.56 8.74
N ARG A 88 6.34 9.44 9.29
CA ARG A 88 6.07 9.67 10.72
C ARG A 88 6.43 8.46 11.58
N ARG A 89 7.06 7.40 11.04
CA ARG A 89 7.48 6.18 11.75
C ARG A 89 8.96 6.20 12.13
N THR A 90 9.45 7.33 12.66
CA THR A 90 10.72 7.28 13.39
C THR A 90 10.53 6.40 14.63
N LEU A 91 11.59 5.71 15.07
CA LEU A 91 11.57 4.91 16.31
C LEU A 91 11.05 5.73 17.50
N ALA A 92 11.28 7.05 17.50
CA ALA A 92 10.75 7.98 18.50
C ALA A 92 9.22 8.06 18.47
N ASN A 93 8.60 8.15 17.30
CA ASN A 93 7.15 8.20 17.17
C ASN A 93 6.50 6.84 17.47
N MET A 94 7.16 5.74 17.10
CA MET A 94 6.71 4.39 17.50
C MET A 94 6.78 4.21 19.02
N ARG A 95 7.87 4.64 19.67
CA ARG A 95 8.01 4.63 21.14
C ARG A 95 6.99 5.54 21.82
N ALA A 96 6.70 6.72 21.26
CA ALA A 96 5.68 7.63 21.79
C ALA A 96 4.28 7.02 21.70
N ALA A 97 3.93 6.43 20.55
CA ALA A 97 2.64 5.75 20.37
C ALA A 97 2.51 4.51 21.26
N LEU A 98 3.60 3.76 21.45
CA LEU A 98 3.65 2.62 22.38
C LEU A 98 3.52 3.08 23.84
N ALA A 99 4.17 4.19 24.22
CA ALA A 99 4.04 4.79 25.54
C ALA A 99 2.62 5.31 25.81
N GLU A 100 1.96 5.88 24.79
CA GLU A 100 0.57 6.31 24.85
C GLU A 100 -0.37 5.11 25.01
N ALA A 101 -0.18 4.03 24.25
CA ALA A 101 -0.91 2.79 24.41
C ALA A 101 -0.74 2.18 25.82
N LYS A 102 0.49 2.21 26.36
CA LYS A 102 0.79 1.77 27.72
C LYS A 102 0.08 2.62 28.78
N ALA A 103 0.00 3.94 28.57
CA ALA A 103 -0.72 4.85 29.46
C ALA A 103 -2.24 4.61 29.49
N HIS A 104 -2.81 4.00 28.44
CA HIS A 104 -4.23 3.66 28.37
C HIS A 104 -4.59 2.30 28.98
N GLY A 105 -3.63 1.55 29.54
CA GLY A 105 -3.90 0.29 30.25
C GLY A 105 -4.12 -0.93 29.35
N ASP A 106 -3.78 -0.85 28.06
CA ASP A 106 -3.86 -1.97 27.11
C ASP A 106 -2.65 -2.93 27.22
N GLU A 107 -2.25 -3.30 28.44
CA GLU A 107 -1.03 -4.09 28.73
C GLU A 107 -1.09 -5.57 28.28
N ALA A 108 -2.21 -6.06 27.73
CA ALA A 108 -2.34 -7.46 27.35
C ALA A 108 -1.62 -7.86 26.03
N GLY A 109 -0.87 -6.96 25.39
CA GLY A 109 -0.50 -7.12 23.97
C GLY A 109 0.95 -7.44 23.62
N LEU A 110 1.95 -6.86 24.30
CA LEU A 110 3.32 -6.87 23.77
C LEU A 110 4.37 -6.90 24.90
N PRO A 111 4.93 -8.07 25.24
CA PRO A 111 6.24 -8.10 25.84
C PRO A 111 7.22 -7.69 24.73
N ILE A 112 7.61 -6.42 24.74
CA ILE A 112 8.98 -6.06 24.32
C ILE A 112 9.79 -6.13 25.61
N ASP A 113 9.85 -7.33 26.20
CA ASP A 113 10.92 -7.58 27.14
C ASP A 113 12.20 -7.58 26.31
N ASP A 114 13.20 -6.83 26.79
CA ASP A 114 14.57 -6.99 26.35
C ASP A 114 14.84 -8.48 26.21
N VAL A 115 15.37 -8.89 25.07
CA VAL A 115 15.56 -10.30 24.73
C VAL A 115 16.61 -10.88 25.67
N ASP A 116 16.21 -11.22 26.89
CA ASP A 116 16.93 -12.14 27.73
C ASP A 116 17.04 -13.46 26.94
N PRO A 117 18.21 -14.11 26.97
CA PRO A 117 18.41 -15.34 26.23
C PRO A 117 17.31 -16.32 26.60
N ILE A 118 16.56 -16.75 25.59
CA ILE A 118 15.50 -17.76 25.67
C ILE A 118 15.96 -18.84 26.65
N GLU A 119 15.37 -18.81 27.85
CA GLU A 119 15.52 -19.89 28.79
C GLU A 119 14.85 -21.09 28.12
N GLU A 120 15.67 -22.07 27.74
CA GLU A 120 15.22 -23.32 27.14
C GLU A 120 14.06 -23.85 27.98
N CYS A 121 12.87 -23.87 27.38
CA CYS A 121 11.77 -24.66 27.89
C CYS A 121 12.25 -26.11 27.94
N GLY A 122 12.64 -26.56 29.13
CA GLY A 122 13.11 -27.91 29.37
C GLY A 122 12.06 -28.93 28.90
N PRO A 123 12.47 -30.11 28.42
CA PRO A 123 11.63 -31.01 27.63
C PRO A 123 10.57 -31.80 28.42
N THR A 124 10.07 -31.31 29.56
CA THR A 124 9.25 -32.12 30.48
C THR A 124 7.97 -31.48 31.03
N SER A 125 7.57 -30.28 30.62
CA SER A 125 6.28 -29.71 31.05
C SER A 125 5.27 -29.67 29.90
N LEU A 126 4.47 -30.73 29.81
CA LEU A 126 3.43 -30.97 28.80
C LEU A 126 2.06 -30.34 29.17
N ASP A 127 1.99 -29.53 30.24
CA ASP A 127 0.70 -29.25 30.91
C ASP A 127 0.18 -27.81 30.81
N CYS A 128 0.67 -26.98 29.87
CA CYS A 128 0.16 -25.61 29.68
C CYS A 128 -0.79 -25.41 28.47
N TYR A 129 -1.24 -26.46 27.79
CA TYR A 129 -2.25 -26.34 26.73
C TYR A 129 -3.68 -26.33 27.29
N GLY A 130 -4.06 -25.17 27.83
CA GLY A 130 -5.46 -24.86 28.12
C GLY A 130 -6.28 -24.75 26.83
N GLY A 131 -7.14 -25.75 26.60
CA GLY A 131 -8.39 -25.60 25.84
C GLY A 131 -8.27 -25.57 24.32
N SER A 132 -8.09 -26.75 23.70
CA SER A 132 -8.39 -26.98 22.28
C SER A 132 -9.91 -26.89 22.03
N GLY A 133 -10.48 -25.69 22.05
CA GLY A 133 -11.78 -25.44 21.47
C GLY A 133 -11.66 -25.66 19.97
N GLY A 134 -12.17 -26.79 19.47
CA GLY A 134 -12.20 -27.16 18.05
C GLY A 134 -13.11 -26.24 17.24
N GLY A 135 -12.78 -24.95 17.17
CA GLY A 135 -13.36 -24.00 16.23
C GLY A 135 -12.94 -24.43 14.84
N GLY A 136 -13.87 -25.07 14.12
CA GLY A 136 -13.66 -25.43 12.72
C GLY A 136 -13.16 -24.21 11.95
N THR A 137 -12.09 -24.38 11.19
CA THR A 137 -11.59 -23.33 10.31
C THR A 137 -12.74 -22.86 9.40
N PRO A 138 -12.99 -21.55 9.28
CA PRO A 138 -14.05 -21.05 8.42
C PRO A 138 -13.90 -21.61 7.01
N ALA A 139 -15.02 -22.00 6.39
CA ALA A 139 -15.00 -22.44 5.01
C ALA A 139 -14.40 -21.35 4.12
N VAL A 140 -13.53 -21.75 3.18
CA VAL A 140 -12.95 -20.81 2.22
C VAL A 140 -14.04 -20.35 1.26
N THR A 141 -14.25 -19.05 1.17
CA THR A 141 -15.23 -18.41 0.28
C THR A 141 -14.52 -17.48 -0.69
N SER A 142 -14.98 -17.46 -1.94
CA SER A 142 -14.45 -16.54 -2.96
C SER A 142 -15.55 -15.94 -3.83
N THR A 143 -15.34 -14.71 -4.28
CA THR A 143 -16.13 -14.00 -5.29
C THR A 143 -15.21 -13.60 -6.44
N PHE A 144 -15.66 -13.80 -7.67
CA PHE A 144 -14.89 -13.42 -8.86
C PHE A 144 -15.77 -12.57 -9.79
N VAL A 145 -15.28 -11.39 -10.17
CA VAL A 145 -15.92 -10.48 -11.13
C VAL A 145 -14.96 -10.23 -12.27
N SER A 146 -15.43 -10.31 -13.51
CA SER A 146 -14.56 -10.21 -14.68
C SER A 146 -15.19 -9.41 -15.82
N SER A 147 -14.35 -9.04 -16.79
CA SER A 147 -14.78 -8.42 -18.04
C SER A 147 -15.36 -9.41 -19.06
N GLU A 148 -15.30 -10.72 -18.78
CA GLU A 148 -15.74 -11.76 -19.71
C GLU A 148 -17.26 -11.66 -19.91
N GLY A 149 -17.69 -11.59 -21.17
CA GLY A 149 -19.10 -11.42 -21.54
C GLY A 149 -19.65 -10.01 -21.35
N LEU A 150 -18.85 -9.03 -20.91
CA LEU A 150 -19.27 -7.62 -20.91
C LEU A 150 -19.17 -7.05 -22.33
N SER A 151 -20.24 -6.38 -22.76
CA SER A 151 -20.35 -5.81 -24.12
C SER A 151 -19.24 -4.80 -24.39
N TYR A 152 -18.68 -4.88 -25.60
CA TYR A 152 -17.83 -3.86 -26.19
C TYR A 152 -18.73 -2.84 -26.89
N ASP A 153 -18.63 -1.56 -26.54
CA ASP A 153 -19.40 -0.48 -27.16
C ASP A 153 -18.63 0.30 -28.23
N GLY A 154 -17.36 -0.06 -28.46
CA GLY A 154 -16.50 0.59 -29.44
C GLY A 154 -16.59 0.04 -30.86
N ASP A 155 -15.91 0.73 -31.76
CA ASP A 155 -15.79 0.32 -33.15
C ASP A 155 -14.87 -0.90 -33.28
N ALA A 156 -15.44 -2.04 -33.66
CA ALA A 156 -14.73 -3.29 -33.89
C ALA A 156 -13.61 -3.16 -34.94
N THR A 157 -13.64 -2.15 -35.82
CA THR A 157 -12.54 -1.89 -36.76
C THR A 157 -11.27 -1.41 -36.07
N ASN A 158 -11.42 -0.72 -34.93
CA ASN A 158 -10.30 -0.16 -34.16
C ASN A 158 -9.68 -1.14 -33.16
N ASN A 159 -10.46 -2.12 -32.70
CA ASN A 159 -10.03 -3.20 -31.80
C ASN A 159 -10.68 -4.55 -32.19
N PRO A 160 -10.34 -5.12 -33.37
CA PRO A 160 -11.01 -6.30 -33.92
C PRO A 160 -10.83 -7.56 -33.08
N ASN A 161 -9.88 -7.56 -32.15
CA ASN A 161 -9.58 -8.68 -31.28
C ASN A 161 -10.13 -8.51 -29.86
N ASN A 162 -10.84 -7.40 -29.58
CA ASN A 162 -11.44 -7.10 -28.29
C ASN A 162 -10.43 -7.08 -27.12
N TYR A 163 -9.18 -6.66 -27.40
CA TYR A 163 -8.14 -6.58 -26.39
C TYR A 163 -8.43 -5.48 -25.37
N ILE A 164 -7.91 -5.64 -24.15
CA ILE A 164 -7.86 -4.56 -23.18
C ILE A 164 -6.82 -3.55 -23.67
N LEU A 165 -7.27 -2.33 -23.93
CA LEU A 165 -6.41 -1.24 -24.41
C LEU A 165 -5.93 -0.36 -23.27
N ASP A 166 -6.73 -0.21 -22.21
CA ASP A 166 -6.29 0.53 -21.02
C ASP A 166 -6.95 0.05 -19.74
N LEU A 167 -6.32 0.40 -18.62
CA LEU A 167 -6.80 0.14 -17.26
C LEU A 167 -6.72 1.41 -16.43
N GLU A 168 -7.72 1.61 -15.60
CA GLU A 168 -7.80 2.71 -14.64
C GLU A 168 -8.41 2.22 -13.32
N PHE A 169 -8.29 3.02 -12.28
CA PHE A 169 -9.00 2.81 -11.02
C PHE A 169 -9.98 3.94 -10.75
N ALA A 170 -11.25 3.59 -10.54
CA ALA A 170 -12.24 4.50 -10.01
C ALA A 170 -12.12 4.54 -8.48
N LYS A 171 -11.85 5.70 -7.88
CA LYS A 171 -11.73 5.87 -6.43
C LYS A 171 -12.61 6.98 -5.89
N SER A 172 -13.29 6.71 -4.77
CA SER A 172 -14.06 7.72 -4.04
C SER A 172 -14.30 7.36 -2.58
N SER A 173 -14.86 8.30 -1.81
CA SER A 173 -15.44 8.02 -0.49
C SER A 173 -16.79 7.30 -0.57
N TYR A 174 -17.38 7.20 -1.77
CA TYR A 174 -18.73 6.66 -1.99
C TYR A 174 -18.71 5.42 -2.88
N ALA A 175 -19.52 4.42 -2.54
CA ALA A 175 -19.65 3.19 -3.31
C ALA A 175 -20.17 3.43 -4.74
N SER A 176 -20.89 4.53 -4.95
CA SER A 176 -21.49 4.93 -6.22
C SER A 176 -20.51 5.47 -7.25
N VAL A 177 -19.20 5.53 -6.96
CA VAL A 177 -18.20 6.00 -7.93
C VAL A 177 -18.30 5.21 -9.23
N GLY A 178 -18.49 5.94 -10.33
CA GLY A 178 -18.55 5.38 -11.68
C GLY A 178 -17.17 5.19 -12.28
N ALA A 179 -17.10 4.45 -13.37
CA ALA A 179 -15.96 4.55 -14.28
C ALA A 179 -15.99 5.89 -15.02
N GLN A 180 -14.85 6.32 -15.55
CA GLN A 180 -14.83 7.41 -16.50
C GLN A 180 -15.58 7.04 -17.80
N SER A 181 -16.05 8.04 -18.54
CA SER A 181 -16.54 7.88 -19.92
C SER A 181 -15.56 7.05 -20.77
N GLY A 182 -16.07 6.01 -21.44
CA GLY A 182 -15.25 5.10 -22.25
C GLY A 182 -14.64 3.91 -21.48
N TYR A 183 -14.88 3.83 -20.17
CA TYR A 183 -14.44 2.71 -19.32
C TYR A 183 -15.62 1.91 -18.75
N THR A 184 -15.39 0.62 -18.58
CA THR A 184 -16.29 -0.30 -17.87
C THR A 184 -15.74 -0.62 -16.48
N LYS A 185 -16.59 -0.52 -15.46
CA LYS A 185 -16.24 -0.82 -14.06
C LYS A 185 -16.50 -2.28 -13.72
N LEU A 186 -15.53 -2.96 -13.11
CA LEU A 186 -15.76 -4.23 -12.43
C LEU A 186 -16.31 -3.95 -11.03
N ASN A 187 -17.54 -4.39 -10.76
CA ASN A 187 -18.25 -4.13 -9.50
C ASN A 187 -17.78 -5.02 -8.33
N LEU A 188 -16.47 -5.03 -8.07
CA LEU A 188 -15.87 -5.62 -6.89
C LEU A 188 -14.88 -4.62 -6.28
N ASP A 189 -15.16 -4.20 -5.06
CA ASP A 189 -14.34 -3.22 -4.36
C ASP A 189 -13.00 -3.83 -3.91
N LEU A 190 -11.92 -3.13 -4.20
CA LEU A 190 -10.56 -3.57 -3.90
C LEU A 190 -10.18 -3.42 -2.43
N ASN A 191 -10.97 -2.67 -1.64
CA ASN A 191 -10.84 -2.56 -0.19
C ASN A 191 -11.94 -3.33 0.57
N LYS A 192 -12.57 -4.33 -0.08
CA LYS A 192 -13.68 -5.06 0.52
C LYS A 192 -13.28 -5.66 1.87
N GLY A 193 -14.10 -5.40 2.87
CA GLY A 193 -13.86 -5.86 4.23
C GLY A 193 -12.78 -5.09 5.01
N ALA A 194 -11.91 -4.34 4.36
CA ALA A 194 -10.87 -3.57 5.04
C ALA A 194 -11.33 -2.16 5.43
N GLY A 195 -12.34 -1.61 4.74
CA GLY A 195 -12.83 -0.25 5.01
C GLY A 195 -12.35 0.76 3.96
N GLY A 196 -12.01 1.98 4.38
CA GLY A 196 -11.33 2.94 3.52
C GLY A 196 -12.13 3.49 2.34
N LYS A 197 -11.41 3.97 1.31
CA LYS A 197 -12.03 4.45 0.07
C LYS A 197 -12.52 3.27 -0.75
N TYR A 198 -13.63 3.48 -1.44
CA TYR A 198 -14.10 2.60 -2.49
C TYR A 198 -13.18 2.70 -3.69
N ILE A 199 -12.61 1.58 -4.10
CA ILE A 199 -11.69 1.51 -5.24
C ILE A 199 -12.14 0.35 -6.13
N TYR A 200 -12.31 0.64 -7.42
CA TYR A 200 -12.74 -0.36 -8.40
C TYR A 200 -11.79 -0.37 -9.58
N MET A 201 -11.45 -1.56 -10.06
CA MET A 201 -10.76 -1.70 -11.34
C MET A 201 -11.73 -1.37 -12.47
N THR A 202 -11.25 -0.59 -13.42
CA THR A 202 -11.96 -0.24 -14.64
C THR A 202 -11.07 -0.54 -15.84
N PHE A 203 -11.69 -0.84 -16.98
CA PHE A 203 -10.96 -1.17 -18.20
C PHE A 203 -11.62 -0.52 -19.40
N SER A 204 -10.82 -0.26 -20.44
CA SER A 204 -11.32 0.15 -21.74
C SER A 204 -10.81 -0.77 -22.83
N ARG A 205 -11.68 -0.98 -23.81
CA ARG A 205 -11.36 -1.61 -25.10
C ARG A 205 -11.43 -0.58 -26.23
N ASN A 206 -11.78 0.67 -25.92
CA ASN A 206 -11.87 1.78 -26.85
C ASN A 206 -10.54 2.51 -26.89
N ARG A 207 -10.23 3.16 -28.01
CA ARG A 207 -9.04 4.00 -28.08
C ARG A 207 -9.32 5.28 -27.32
N VAL A 208 -8.30 5.89 -26.72
CA VAL A 208 -8.44 7.12 -25.91
C VAL A 208 -8.95 8.32 -26.70
N GLU A 209 -8.83 8.30 -28.03
CA GLU A 209 -9.49 9.26 -28.92
C GLU A 209 -11.01 9.27 -28.71
N ASP A 210 -11.60 8.11 -28.40
CA ASP A 210 -13.04 7.96 -28.11
C ASP A 210 -13.41 8.42 -26.68
N HIS A 211 -12.43 8.74 -25.84
CA HIS A 211 -12.64 9.09 -24.43
C HIS A 211 -12.79 10.60 -24.21
N GLY A 212 -12.70 11.41 -25.27
CA GLY A 212 -12.97 12.86 -25.24
C GLY A 212 -11.79 13.74 -24.79
N TYR A 213 -10.56 13.21 -24.76
CA TYR A 213 -9.35 13.96 -24.37
C TYR A 213 -8.72 14.78 -25.51
N GLU A 214 -9.46 15.06 -26.58
CA GLU A 214 -8.90 15.45 -27.88
C GLU A 214 -8.01 16.70 -27.85
N ASN A 215 -8.09 17.54 -26.81
CA ASN A 215 -7.38 18.82 -26.73
C ASN A 215 -6.53 19.05 -25.47
N THR A 216 -6.27 18.03 -24.66
CA THR A 216 -5.35 18.18 -23.51
C THR A 216 -3.92 17.74 -23.87
N LEU A 217 -2.91 18.30 -23.19
CA LEU A 217 -1.54 17.79 -23.28
C LEU A 217 -1.52 16.29 -22.98
N GLU A 218 -2.36 15.81 -22.05
CA GLU A 218 -2.51 14.40 -21.71
C GLU A 218 -3.02 13.59 -22.91
N GLY A 219 -4.00 14.08 -23.66
CA GLY A 219 -4.49 13.44 -24.88
C GLY A 219 -3.38 13.20 -25.91
N ASN A 220 -2.43 14.12 -26.06
CA ASN A 220 -1.30 13.94 -26.98
C ASN A 220 -0.26 12.90 -26.52
N TRP A 221 -0.10 12.68 -25.21
CA TRP A 221 0.77 11.62 -24.68
C TRP A 221 0.05 10.27 -24.58
N GLY A 222 -1.25 10.27 -24.25
CA GLY A 222 -2.14 9.10 -24.25
C GLY A 222 -2.26 8.48 -25.65
N ARG A 223 -2.44 9.31 -26.69
CA ARG A 223 -2.49 8.86 -28.10
C ARG A 223 -1.36 7.91 -28.54
N ARG A 224 -0.17 7.96 -27.91
CA ARG A 224 0.92 7.00 -28.18
C ARG A 224 0.89 5.75 -27.32
N LYS A 225 0.33 5.85 -26.10
CA LYS A 225 0.21 4.73 -25.18
C LYS A 225 -0.96 3.81 -25.54
N ASP A 226 -1.99 4.30 -26.21
CA ASP A 226 -3.26 3.55 -26.34
C ASP A 226 -3.43 2.82 -27.66
N GLN A 227 -2.38 2.84 -28.50
CA GLN A 227 -2.34 2.09 -29.75
C GLN A 227 -1.98 0.62 -29.56
N SER A 228 -1.41 0.27 -28.40
CA SER A 228 -1.00 -1.10 -28.09
C SER A 228 -1.87 -1.67 -26.98
N PRO A 229 -2.27 -2.95 -27.09
CA PRO A 229 -3.02 -3.60 -26.03
C PRO A 229 -2.15 -3.77 -24.78
N VAL A 230 -2.80 -3.85 -23.62
CA VAL A 230 -2.14 -4.24 -22.37
C VAL A 230 -1.63 -5.67 -22.51
N THR A 231 -0.36 -5.90 -22.21
CA THR A 231 0.29 -7.22 -22.27
C THR A 231 0.57 -7.80 -20.89
N LYS A 232 0.59 -6.94 -19.87
CA LYS A 232 0.82 -7.34 -18.47
C LYS A 232 0.13 -6.41 -17.49
N LEU A 233 -0.32 -7.02 -16.40
CA LEU A 233 -0.84 -6.38 -15.20
C LEU A 233 0.10 -6.74 -14.05
N ALA A 234 0.37 -5.81 -13.14
CA ALA A 234 1.22 -6.06 -11.98
C ALA A 234 0.75 -5.23 -10.78
N VAL A 235 1.03 -5.73 -9.58
CA VAL A 235 0.77 -5.04 -8.32
C VAL A 235 2.06 -5.03 -7.53
N TYR A 236 2.47 -3.86 -7.06
CA TYR A 236 3.63 -3.72 -6.18
C TYR A 236 3.21 -3.05 -4.87
N GLY A 237 3.51 -3.73 -3.76
CA GLY A 237 3.44 -3.16 -2.43
C GLY A 237 4.83 -2.74 -1.99
N ASN A 238 4.95 -1.57 -1.35
CA ASN A 238 6.18 -1.25 -0.65
C ASN A 238 6.17 -2.01 0.67
N GLY A 239 6.87 -3.14 0.72
CA GLY A 239 7.04 -3.99 1.89
C GLY A 239 7.89 -3.28 2.95
N GLY A 240 7.36 -2.21 3.55
CA GLY A 240 8.01 -1.48 4.63
C GLY A 240 9.24 -0.69 4.19
N SER A 241 9.03 0.54 3.72
CA SER A 241 9.99 1.60 4.01
C SER A 241 9.30 2.94 3.83
N GLY A 242 9.28 3.73 4.89
CA GLY A 242 8.83 5.13 4.88
C GLY A 242 9.79 6.06 4.19
N VAL A 243 10.28 5.60 3.05
CA VAL A 243 11.08 6.41 2.16
C VAL A 243 10.10 7.08 1.23
N THR A 244 10.14 8.41 1.29
CA THR A 244 9.68 9.36 0.26
C THR A 244 9.54 8.64 -1.07
N ILE A 245 8.36 8.69 -1.66
CA ILE A 245 8.08 8.10 -2.97
C ILE A 245 8.94 8.83 -4.02
N THR A 246 10.23 8.50 -4.10
CA THR A 246 10.97 8.54 -5.35
C THR A 246 10.27 7.49 -6.18
N VAL A 247 9.24 7.94 -6.92
CA VAL A 247 8.40 7.19 -7.87
C VAL A 247 9.04 5.84 -8.10
N TRP A 248 8.62 4.83 -7.31
CA TRP A 248 9.21 3.50 -7.44
C TRP A 248 8.77 3.02 -8.82
N ARG A 249 9.59 3.34 -9.80
CA ARG A 249 9.50 2.81 -11.12
C ARG A 249 10.03 1.40 -10.91
N PRO A 250 9.24 0.35 -11.16
CA PRO A 250 9.83 -0.97 -11.27
C PRO A 250 11.05 -0.85 -12.19
N PRO A 251 12.10 -1.67 -12.01
CA PRO A 251 13.38 -1.51 -12.71
C PRO A 251 13.29 -1.56 -14.25
N TYR A 252 12.09 -1.75 -14.79
CA TYR A 252 11.76 -1.73 -16.20
C TYR A 252 11.04 -0.43 -16.56
N THR A 253 11.59 0.26 -17.55
CA THR A 253 11.08 1.52 -18.14
C THR A 253 9.73 1.38 -18.87
N TYR A 254 9.08 0.22 -18.81
CA TYR A 254 7.92 -0.14 -19.63
C TYR A 254 6.62 -0.29 -18.86
N TYR A 255 6.65 -0.16 -17.52
CA TYR A 255 5.43 -0.16 -16.72
C TYR A 255 4.89 1.26 -16.59
N ASP A 256 3.61 1.39 -16.90
CA ASP A 256 2.82 2.56 -16.59
C ASP A 256 2.01 2.31 -15.32
N VAL A 257 1.90 3.34 -14.49
CA VAL A 257 1.03 3.29 -13.32
C VAL A 257 -0.41 3.34 -13.77
N ILE A 258 -1.25 2.45 -13.23
CA ILE A 258 -2.70 2.51 -13.40
C ILE A 258 -3.20 3.68 -12.55
N TRP A 259 -3.77 4.68 -13.20
CA TRP A 259 -4.08 5.97 -12.60
C TRP A 259 -5.58 6.13 -12.32
N ASN A 260 -5.94 7.23 -11.66
CA ASN A 260 -7.32 7.64 -11.45
C ASN A 260 -7.49 9.04 -12.03
N PRO A 261 -8.38 9.22 -13.01
CA PRO A 261 -8.59 10.48 -13.68
C PRO A 261 -9.37 11.53 -12.88
N THR A 262 -9.92 11.19 -11.70
CA THR A 262 -10.87 12.07 -10.99
C THR A 262 -10.26 13.33 -10.38
N ASN A 263 -9.10 13.81 -10.84
CA ASN A 263 -8.55 15.07 -10.36
C ASN A 263 -8.34 16.03 -11.53
N THR A 264 -9.09 17.13 -11.53
CA THR A 264 -9.00 18.28 -12.44
C THR A 264 -7.65 19.03 -12.36
N PHE A 265 -6.61 18.41 -11.80
CA PHE A 265 -5.28 18.97 -11.68
C PHE A 265 -4.35 18.30 -12.69
N ILE A 266 -4.20 18.99 -13.82
CA ILE A 266 -3.46 18.68 -15.06
C ILE A 266 -1.98 18.27 -14.87
N ASN A 267 -1.46 18.14 -13.64
CA ASN A 267 -0.03 17.93 -13.39
C ASN A 267 0.34 16.98 -12.24
N SER A 268 -0.59 16.21 -11.67
CA SER A 268 -0.23 15.19 -10.69
C SER A 268 -0.71 13.81 -11.12
N TYR A 269 0.15 13.07 -11.82
CA TYR A 269 0.07 11.61 -11.95
C TYR A 269 0.12 10.99 -10.55
N LYS A 270 -1.00 11.02 -9.84
CA LYS A 270 -1.04 10.57 -8.46
C LYS A 270 -1.22 9.07 -8.49
N GLN A 271 -0.13 8.36 -8.22
CA GLN A 271 -0.16 6.94 -7.90
C GLN A 271 -1.25 6.72 -6.85
N ILE A 272 -2.15 5.79 -7.13
CA ILE A 272 -3.19 5.43 -6.19
C ILE A 272 -2.63 4.37 -5.28
N ASP A 273 -2.73 4.66 -3.99
CA ASP A 273 -2.67 3.61 -2.99
C ASP A 273 -3.97 2.81 -3.00
N LEU A 274 -3.89 1.52 -3.36
CA LEU A 274 -5.04 0.62 -3.38
C LEU A 274 -5.59 0.33 -1.98
N ASN A 275 -4.86 0.68 -0.92
CA ASN A 275 -5.32 0.64 0.47
C ASN A 275 -5.73 2.03 1.02
N ASP A 276 -6.02 3.01 0.17
CA ASP A 276 -6.28 4.40 0.60
C ASP A 276 -7.43 4.46 1.63
N GLY A 277 -7.10 4.92 2.85
CA GLY A 277 -8.02 5.00 3.98
C GLY A 277 -8.31 3.68 4.70
N ALA A 278 -7.78 2.54 4.24
CA ALA A 278 -7.99 1.23 4.87
C ALA A 278 -6.89 0.86 5.90
N GLY A 279 -5.76 1.58 5.89
CA GLY A 279 -4.71 1.45 6.92
C GLY A 279 -3.59 0.45 6.64
N GLY A 280 -3.51 -0.12 5.43
CA GLY A 280 -2.53 -1.15 5.06
C GLY A 280 -1.23 -0.66 4.41
N GLN A 281 -0.56 -1.59 3.72
CA GLN A 281 0.63 -1.29 2.91
C GLN A 281 0.27 -0.30 1.79
N MET A 282 1.23 0.54 1.37
CA MET A 282 1.04 1.29 0.13
C MET A 282 1.16 0.33 -1.04
N ILE A 283 0.08 0.18 -1.81
CA ILE A 283 0.02 -0.75 -2.94
C ILE A 283 -0.36 0.02 -4.18
N VAL A 284 0.36 -0.20 -5.28
CA VAL A 284 0.13 0.48 -6.56
C VAL A 284 -0.02 -0.57 -7.66
N GLY A 285 -1.02 -0.36 -8.52
CA GLY A 285 -1.22 -1.16 -9.72
C GLY A 285 -0.46 -0.58 -10.92
N TYR A 286 0.06 -1.47 -11.76
CA TYR A 286 0.80 -1.13 -12.97
C TYR A 286 0.32 -1.97 -14.14
N LEU A 287 0.47 -1.43 -15.34
CA LEU A 287 0.28 -2.14 -16.59
C LEU A 287 1.54 -2.02 -17.45
N SER A 288 1.73 -2.95 -18.38
CA SER A 288 2.68 -2.81 -19.48
C SER A 288 1.95 -3.06 -20.79
N LYS A 289 2.37 -2.35 -21.83
CA LYS A 289 1.94 -2.53 -23.23
C LYS A 289 3.09 -3.03 -24.10
N ASN A 290 4.21 -3.41 -23.47
CA ASN A 290 5.38 -3.92 -24.16
C ASN A 290 5.17 -5.38 -24.58
N SER A 291 5.43 -5.70 -25.85
CA SER A 291 5.29 -7.06 -26.38
C SER A 291 6.25 -8.08 -25.76
N TYR A 292 7.33 -7.65 -25.09
CA TYR A 292 8.21 -8.55 -24.35
C TYR A 292 7.60 -9.10 -23.05
N ASP A 293 6.57 -8.44 -22.51
CA ASP A 293 5.90 -8.87 -21.27
C ASP A 293 4.82 -9.95 -21.51
N GLY A 294 4.58 -10.32 -22.77
CA GLY A 294 3.68 -11.40 -23.17
C GLY A 294 2.68 -10.99 -24.24
N GLY A 295 1.75 -11.90 -24.56
CA GLY A 295 0.65 -11.63 -25.48
C GLY A 295 -0.37 -10.63 -24.90
N PRO A 296 -1.17 -9.98 -25.76
CA PRO A 296 -2.26 -9.08 -25.35
C PRO A 296 -3.23 -9.73 -24.36
N ILE A 297 -3.65 -8.96 -23.37
CA ILE A 297 -4.71 -9.32 -22.43
C ILE A 297 -6.07 -9.07 -23.10
N ARG A 298 -6.97 -10.06 -23.03
CA ARG A 298 -8.35 -9.99 -23.53
C ARG A 298 -9.35 -9.71 -22.44
N GLU A 299 -9.09 -10.26 -21.26
CA GLU A 299 -9.97 -10.13 -20.11
C GLU A 299 -9.19 -9.80 -18.84
N VAL A 300 -9.82 -9.00 -17.98
CA VAL A 300 -9.35 -8.68 -16.64
C VAL A 300 -10.42 -9.03 -15.61
N GLY A 301 -10.00 -9.33 -14.40
CA GLY A 301 -10.90 -9.73 -13.32
C GLY A 301 -10.35 -9.39 -11.95
N VAL A 302 -11.23 -9.44 -10.96
CA VAL A 302 -10.91 -9.26 -9.55
C VAL A 302 -11.43 -10.48 -8.79
N LEU A 303 -10.56 -11.09 -8.01
CA LEU A 303 -10.83 -12.22 -7.14
C LEU A 303 -10.75 -11.76 -5.68
N ALA A 304 -11.82 -11.96 -4.93
CA ALA A 304 -11.89 -11.64 -3.49
C ALA A 304 -12.22 -12.89 -2.69
N GLY A 305 -11.71 -13.01 -1.46
CA GLY A 305 -12.11 -14.09 -0.57
C GLY A 305 -11.45 -14.03 0.81
N ASN A 306 -11.86 -14.92 1.71
CA ASN A 306 -11.39 -14.95 3.10
C ASN A 306 -10.08 -15.74 3.31
N SER A 307 -9.44 -16.20 2.23
CA SER A 307 -8.17 -16.94 2.27
C SER A 307 -7.24 -16.51 1.15
N SER A 308 -5.92 -16.49 1.40
CA SER A 308 -4.89 -16.27 0.38
C SER A 308 -4.81 -17.41 -0.64
N SER A 309 -5.35 -18.59 -0.29
CA SER A 309 -5.29 -19.79 -1.12
C SER A 309 -6.33 -19.81 -2.25
N ILE A 310 -7.25 -18.84 -2.30
CA ILE A 310 -8.27 -18.75 -3.36
C ILE A 310 -7.65 -18.71 -4.76
N GLN A 311 -8.31 -19.35 -5.72
CA GLN A 311 -7.87 -19.42 -7.11
C GLN A 311 -8.93 -18.83 -8.03
N PRO A 312 -8.54 -18.15 -9.12
CA PRO A 312 -9.51 -17.72 -10.11
C PRO A 312 -10.02 -18.93 -10.92
N PRO A 313 -11.08 -18.76 -11.72
CA PRO A 313 -11.56 -19.81 -12.61
C PRO A 313 -10.48 -20.31 -13.59
N ALA A 314 -10.66 -21.51 -14.14
CA ALA A 314 -9.72 -22.08 -15.09
C ALA A 314 -9.45 -21.15 -16.29
N GLY A 315 -8.17 -21.05 -16.69
CA GLY A 315 -7.71 -20.19 -17.79
C GLY A 315 -7.38 -18.75 -17.38
N TRP A 316 -7.65 -18.36 -16.14
CA TRP A 316 -7.25 -17.07 -15.60
C TRP A 316 -5.89 -17.14 -14.90
N VAL A 317 -5.10 -16.09 -15.06
CA VAL A 317 -3.84 -15.90 -14.33
C VAL A 317 -4.09 -14.92 -13.18
N LYS A 318 -3.67 -15.31 -11.97
CA LYS A 318 -3.74 -14.49 -10.76
C LYS A 318 -2.42 -13.74 -10.58
N GLU A 319 -2.48 -12.42 -10.47
CA GLU A 319 -1.32 -11.64 -9.99
C GLU A 319 -1.12 -11.89 -8.49
N PRO A 320 0.10 -12.22 -8.04
CA PRO A 320 0.33 -12.76 -6.69
C PRO A 320 0.16 -11.73 -5.56
N GLY A 321 0.12 -10.43 -5.86
CA GLY A 321 -0.02 -9.37 -4.86
C GLY A 321 -1.46 -9.24 -4.34
N ASP A 322 -1.65 -9.42 -3.03
CA ASP A 322 -2.89 -9.05 -2.34
C ASP A 322 -3.00 -7.51 -2.30
N VAL A 323 -3.96 -6.93 -3.04
CA VAL A 323 -4.14 -5.47 -3.08
C VAL A 323 -4.67 -4.89 -1.77
N ASN A 324 -5.06 -5.76 -0.83
CA ASN A 324 -5.55 -5.41 0.50
C ASN A 324 -4.52 -5.76 1.61
N ALA A 325 -3.23 -5.93 1.25
CA ALA A 325 -2.22 -6.40 2.18
C ALA A 325 -2.00 -5.43 3.36
N GLY A 326 -2.07 -5.97 4.57
CA GLY A 326 -1.92 -5.22 5.82
C GLY A 326 -3.12 -4.37 6.22
N ALA A 327 -4.15 -4.23 5.38
CA ALA A 327 -5.35 -3.46 5.70
C ALA A 327 -6.45 -4.31 6.38
N GLY A 328 -6.25 -5.62 6.54
CA GLY A 328 -7.29 -6.55 6.97
C GLY A 328 -8.23 -6.92 5.83
N GLY A 329 -9.47 -7.27 6.14
CA GLY A 329 -10.51 -7.58 5.13
C GLY A 329 -10.26 -8.83 4.30
N ASP A 330 -10.93 -8.89 3.14
CA ASP A 330 -10.76 -9.97 2.17
C ASP A 330 -9.35 -9.92 1.56
N TYR A 331 -8.83 -11.08 1.16
CA TYR A 331 -7.73 -11.18 0.20
C TYR A 331 -8.24 -10.82 -1.18
N ILE A 332 -7.61 -9.85 -1.83
CA ILE A 332 -8.04 -9.34 -3.12
C ILE A 332 -6.89 -9.46 -4.13
N TYR A 333 -7.15 -10.11 -5.26
CA TYR A 333 -6.18 -10.30 -6.33
C TYR A 333 -6.70 -9.78 -7.65
N LEU A 334 -5.81 -9.13 -8.41
CA LEU A 334 -6.09 -8.82 -9.81
C LEU A 334 -5.81 -10.07 -10.66
N CYS A 335 -6.63 -10.29 -11.68
CA CYS A 335 -6.55 -11.45 -12.56
C CYS A 335 -6.63 -11.01 -14.03
N TYR A 336 -6.08 -11.81 -14.94
CA TYR A 336 -6.17 -11.57 -16.37
C TYR A 336 -6.20 -12.87 -17.19
N LYS A 337 -6.64 -12.76 -18.45
CA LYS A 337 -6.69 -13.84 -19.45
C LYS A 337 -6.25 -13.30 -20.81
N ARG A 338 -5.54 -14.13 -21.59
CA ARG A 338 -5.01 -13.80 -22.92
C ARG A 338 -5.76 -14.53 -24.03
#